data_AF-A0A2K3LTH5-F1
#
_entry.id   AF-A0A2K3LTH5-F1
#
_cell.length_a   1.000
_cell.length_b   1.000
_cell.length_c   1.000
_cell.angle_alpha   90.00
_cell.angle_beta   90.00
_cell.angle_gamma   90.00
#
_symmetry.space_group_name_H-M   'P 1'
#
loop_
_entity.id
_entity.type
_entity.pdbx_description
1 polymer ?
#
loop_
_entity_poly.entity_id
_entity_poly.type
_entity_poly.pdbx_seq_one_letter_code
_entity_poly.pdbx_strand_id
1 'polypeptide(L)'
;MQDIIDQCESPLQKGETKACPTSIESMVEFVHSVIGSDAKYNVLTTQYPTTSGAALQNYTILKVSKDIYAPKWVACHPRPYPYALYYCHYLDIGSRIFKVLLKGQYGDTMDALAICHLDTSDMPPNHIIFKYLGMKPGEGPLCHFFPVKHVVWVPLPSEASN
;
A
#
# COMPACT_ATOMS: atom_id res chain seq x y z
N MET A 1 -18.76 8.21 4.39
CA MET A 1 -19.09 7.19 3.37
C MET A 1 -19.00 7.75 1.97
N GLN A 2 -19.56 8.94 1.67
CA GLN A 2 -19.43 9.57 0.35
C GLN A 2 -17.96 9.71 -0.06
N ASP A 3 -17.10 10.12 0.87
CA ASP A 3 -15.64 10.20 0.71
C ASP A 3 -14.97 8.89 0.23
N ILE A 4 -15.52 7.73 0.61
CA ILE A 4 -15.01 6.42 0.19
C ILE A 4 -15.40 6.15 -1.26
N ILE A 5 -16.63 6.49 -1.64
CA ILE A 5 -17.13 6.35 -3.01
C ILE A 5 -16.40 7.33 -3.93
N ASP A 6 -16.21 8.58 -3.50
CA ASP A 6 -15.49 9.60 -4.25
C ASP A 6 -14.04 9.17 -4.55
N GLN A 7 -13.38 8.46 -3.62
CA GLN A 7 -12.04 7.90 -3.87
C GLN A 7 -12.07 6.85 -4.99
N CYS A 8 -13.09 6.00 -5.02
CA CYS A 8 -13.27 4.99 -6.07
C CYS A 8 -13.60 5.59 -7.43
N GLU A 9 -14.47 6.60 -7.46
CA GLU A 9 -14.98 7.21 -8.69
C GLU A 9 -14.12 8.36 -9.21
N SER A 10 -13.21 8.88 -8.39
CA SER A 10 -12.32 9.97 -8.81
C SER A 10 -11.53 9.57 -10.06
N PRO A 11 -11.22 10.53 -10.95
CA PRO A 11 -10.39 10.27 -12.12
C PRO A 11 -9.04 9.63 -11.75
N LEU A 12 -8.48 8.87 -12.68
CA LEU A 12 -7.13 8.32 -12.55
C LEU A 12 -6.10 9.44 -12.53
N GLN A 13 -5.13 9.33 -11.64
CA GLN A 13 -3.91 10.14 -11.72
C GLN A 13 -3.02 9.63 -12.86
N LYS A 14 -2.10 10.47 -13.33
CA LYS A 14 -1.13 10.05 -14.35
C LYS A 14 -0.25 8.92 -13.79
N GLY A 15 -0.14 7.83 -14.54
CA GLY A 15 0.59 6.63 -14.10
C GLY A 15 -0.15 5.80 -13.05
N GLU A 16 -1.39 6.13 -12.70
CA GLU A 16 -2.22 5.35 -11.78
C GLU A 16 -3.07 4.33 -12.52
N THR A 17 -3.07 3.10 -12.02
CA THR A 17 -4.09 2.11 -12.32
C THR A 17 -4.80 1.78 -11.01
N LYS A 18 -6.12 1.98 -10.94
CA LYS A 18 -6.90 1.69 -9.73
C LYS A 18 -8.22 1.02 -10.05
N ALA A 19 -8.76 0.33 -9.07
CA ALA A 19 -10.10 -0.24 -9.08
C ALA A 19 -10.66 -0.28 -7.65
N CYS A 20 -11.98 -0.39 -7.55
CA CYS A 20 -12.64 -0.69 -6.28
C CYS A 20 -13.37 -2.04 -6.29
N PRO A 21 -12.64 -3.17 -6.21
CA PRO A 21 -13.23 -4.48 -6.08
C PRO A 21 -14.19 -4.58 -4.90
N THR A 22 -15.30 -5.30 -5.09
CA THR A 22 -16.30 -5.59 -4.06
C THR A 22 -16.23 -7.02 -3.56
N SER A 23 -15.26 -7.80 -4.04
CA SER A 23 -14.98 -9.17 -3.61
C SER A 23 -13.48 -9.48 -3.69
N ILE A 24 -13.07 -10.62 -3.12
CA ILE A 24 -11.67 -11.06 -3.21
C ILE A 24 -11.36 -11.54 -4.65
N GLU A 25 -12.33 -12.15 -5.32
CA GLU A 25 -12.18 -12.64 -6.70
C GLU A 25 -11.91 -11.47 -7.65
N SER A 26 -12.73 -10.41 -7.59
CA SER A 26 -12.51 -9.19 -8.38
C SER A 26 -11.22 -8.45 -8.00
N MET A 27 -10.75 -8.58 -6.75
CA MET A 27 -9.44 -8.09 -6.35
C MET A 27 -8.33 -8.85 -7.06
N VAL A 28 -8.39 -10.19 -7.09
CA VAL A 28 -7.39 -11.03 -7.76
C VAL A 28 -7.39 -10.77 -9.27
N GLU A 29 -8.55 -10.63 -9.90
CA GLU A 29 -8.66 -10.25 -11.32
C GLU A 29 -7.97 -8.90 -11.60
N PHE A 30 -8.15 -7.91 -10.73
CA PHE A 30 -7.43 -6.64 -10.83
C PHE A 30 -5.92 -6.79 -10.63
N VAL A 31 -5.49 -7.61 -9.68
CA VAL A 31 -4.06 -7.91 -9.47
C VAL A 31 -3.45 -8.54 -10.72
N HIS A 32 -4.15 -9.48 -11.37
CA HIS A 32 -3.72 -10.11 -12.62
C HIS A 32 -3.65 -9.11 -13.78
N SER A 33 -4.58 -8.16 -13.88
CA SER A 33 -4.55 -7.16 -14.95
C SER A 33 -3.34 -6.21 -14.86
N VAL A 34 -2.84 -5.96 -13.65
CA VAL A 34 -1.65 -5.12 -13.42
C VAL A 34 -0.35 -5.94 -13.48
N ILE A 35 -0.22 -6.97 -12.66
CA ILE A 35 1.02 -7.74 -12.48
C ILE A 35 1.23 -8.75 -13.63
N GLY A 36 0.15 -9.26 -14.21
CA GLY A 36 0.14 -10.31 -15.22
C GLY A 36 -0.55 -11.57 -14.71
N SER A 37 -1.38 -12.20 -15.55
CA SER A 37 -2.17 -13.40 -15.20
C SER A 37 -1.32 -14.62 -14.89
N ASP A 38 -0.16 -14.76 -15.54
CA ASP A 38 0.73 -15.92 -15.39
C ASP A 38 1.78 -15.72 -14.28
N ALA A 39 1.79 -14.55 -13.65
CA ALA A 39 2.76 -14.24 -12.60
C ALA A 39 2.41 -14.96 -11.30
N LYS A 40 3.37 -15.72 -10.75
CA LYS A 40 3.31 -16.10 -9.33
C LYS A 40 3.51 -14.83 -8.49
N TYR A 41 2.75 -14.66 -7.41
CA TYR A 41 2.84 -13.49 -6.54
C TYR A 41 2.92 -13.87 -5.06
N ASN A 42 3.46 -12.95 -4.27
CA ASN A 42 3.44 -12.99 -2.82
C ASN A 42 2.52 -11.89 -2.29
N VAL A 43 1.88 -12.14 -1.14
CA VAL A 43 1.03 -11.18 -0.46
C VAL A 43 1.73 -10.69 0.79
N LEU A 44 2.06 -9.41 0.81
CA LEU A 44 2.69 -8.76 1.94
C LEU A 44 1.64 -8.00 2.73
N THR A 45 1.74 -8.02 4.06
CA THR A 45 0.88 -7.26 4.95
C THR A 45 1.63 -6.94 6.24
N THR A 46 1.14 -5.94 6.97
CA THR A 46 1.58 -5.65 8.32
C THR A 46 1.14 -6.77 9.27
N GLN A 47 2.10 -7.39 9.95
CA GLN A 47 1.87 -8.47 10.89
C GLN A 47 1.90 -7.92 12.32
N TYR A 48 0.77 -7.99 12.99
CA TYR A 48 0.65 -7.63 14.41
C TYR A 48 0.53 -8.91 15.25
N PRO A 49 1.21 -9.00 16.42
CA PRO A 49 1.25 -10.25 17.20
C PRO A 49 -0.10 -10.70 17.75
N THR A 50 -1.07 -9.79 17.90
CA THR A 50 -2.37 -10.10 18.50
C THR A 50 -3.53 -9.77 17.58
N THR A 51 -4.61 -10.52 17.71
CA THR A 51 -5.85 -10.33 16.92
C THR A 51 -6.77 -9.26 17.51
N SER A 52 -6.51 -8.80 18.74
CA SER A 52 -7.31 -7.82 19.48
C SER A 52 -7.14 -6.37 19.03
N GLY A 53 -6.27 -6.12 18.04
CA GLY A 53 -5.92 -4.78 17.59
C GLY A 53 -5.00 -4.05 18.58
N ALA A 54 -4.19 -3.13 18.06
CA ALA A 54 -3.35 -2.27 18.88
C ALA A 54 -4.14 -1.03 19.33
N ALA A 55 -3.99 -0.61 20.59
CA ALA A 55 -4.42 0.72 20.99
C ALA A 55 -3.66 1.78 20.17
N LEU A 56 -4.28 2.95 19.95
CA LEU A 56 -3.57 4.08 19.35
C LEU A 56 -2.39 4.45 20.25
N GLN A 57 -1.18 4.38 19.70
CA GLN A 57 0.04 4.58 20.45
C GLN A 57 1.17 5.11 19.57
N ASN A 58 2.20 5.66 20.20
CA ASN A 58 3.43 6.01 19.51
C ASN A 58 4.26 4.74 19.25
N TYR A 59 4.93 4.73 18.10
CA TYR A 59 5.85 3.68 17.70
C TYR A 59 7.24 4.24 17.44
N THR A 60 8.27 3.48 17.80
CA THR A 60 9.66 3.75 17.45
C THR A 60 10.09 2.81 16.34
N ILE A 61 10.71 3.34 15.29
CA ILE A 61 11.32 2.53 14.23
C ILE A 61 12.62 1.93 14.78
N LEU A 62 12.68 0.61 14.88
CA LEU A 62 13.89 -0.10 15.33
C LEU A 62 14.78 -0.52 14.18
N LYS A 63 14.19 -1.00 13.08
CA LYS A 63 14.92 -1.50 11.92
C LYS A 63 14.10 -1.36 10.65
N VAL A 64 14.77 -1.02 9.55
CA VAL A 64 14.20 -1.03 8.20
C VAL A 64 14.91 -2.12 7.39
N SER A 65 14.17 -2.94 6.66
CA SER A 65 14.73 -3.97 5.78
C SER A 65 15.43 -3.36 4.56
N LYS A 66 16.12 -4.20 3.79
CA LYS A 66 16.42 -3.85 2.39
C LYS A 66 15.11 -3.71 1.61
N ASP A 67 15.16 -2.95 0.52
CA ASP A 67 14.06 -2.81 -0.43
C ASP A 67 13.62 -4.17 -0.95
N ILE A 68 12.31 -4.40 -0.93
CA ILE A 68 11.67 -5.54 -1.55
C ILE A 68 11.45 -5.16 -3.02
N TYR A 69 12.35 -5.64 -3.87
CA TYR A 69 12.28 -5.36 -5.30
C TYR A 69 10.97 -5.88 -5.90
N ALA A 70 10.12 -4.96 -6.32
CA ALA A 70 8.81 -5.22 -6.92
C ALA A 70 8.57 -4.22 -8.07
N PRO A 71 8.99 -4.53 -9.30
CA PRO A 71 8.87 -3.62 -10.44
C PRO A 71 7.41 -3.33 -10.80
N LYS A 72 6.53 -4.29 -10.51
CA LYS A 72 5.09 -4.10 -10.45
C LYS A 72 4.59 -4.50 -9.07
N TRP A 73 3.53 -3.87 -8.60
CA TRP A 73 2.90 -4.17 -7.33
C TRP A 73 1.44 -3.73 -7.37
N VAL A 74 0.60 -4.27 -6.50
CA VAL A 74 -0.76 -3.77 -6.29
C VAL A 74 -1.02 -3.66 -4.80
N ALA A 75 -1.30 -2.46 -4.33
CA ALA A 75 -1.76 -2.25 -2.96
C ALA A 75 -3.29 -2.31 -2.94
N CYS A 76 -3.86 -3.03 -1.97
CA CYS A 76 -5.30 -3.11 -1.76
C CYS A 76 -5.63 -2.77 -0.31
N HIS A 77 -6.54 -1.81 -0.14
CA HIS A 77 -6.93 -1.24 1.13
C HIS A 77 -8.41 -1.56 1.41
N PRO A 78 -8.72 -2.43 2.38
CA PRO A 78 -10.10 -2.59 2.84
C PRO A 78 -10.66 -1.26 3.32
N ARG A 79 -11.88 -0.93 2.88
CA ARG A 79 -12.55 0.32 3.24
C ARG A 79 -13.65 0.04 4.28
N PRO A 80 -13.87 0.95 5.24
CA PRO A 80 -14.95 0.81 6.21
C PRO A 80 -16.29 1.14 5.54
N TYR A 81 -16.78 0.21 4.73
CA TYR A 81 -18.03 0.29 3.97
C TYR A 81 -18.97 -0.84 4.40
N PRO A 82 -20.31 -0.69 4.32
CA PRO A 82 -21.26 -1.70 4.79
C PRO A 82 -21.14 -3.08 4.10
N TYR A 83 -20.51 -3.12 2.94
CA TYR A 83 -20.22 -4.33 2.17
C TYR A 83 -18.72 -4.38 1.86
N ALA A 84 -18.24 -5.54 1.41
CA ALA A 84 -16.87 -5.70 0.97
C ALA A 84 -16.55 -4.65 -0.12
N LEU A 85 -15.54 -3.84 0.15
CA LEU A 85 -15.05 -2.80 -0.74
C LEU A 85 -13.56 -2.61 -0.46
N TYR A 86 -12.76 -2.76 -1.50
CA TYR A 86 -11.31 -2.61 -1.43
C TYR A 86 -10.91 -1.51 -2.39
N TYR A 87 -10.15 -0.52 -1.92
CA TYR A 87 -9.47 0.42 -2.81
C TYR A 87 -8.15 -0.21 -3.23
N CYS A 88 -8.04 -0.62 -4.48
CA CYS A 88 -6.84 -1.23 -5.03
C CYS A 88 -6.18 -0.30 -6.05
N HIS A 89 -4.86 -0.16 -5.98
CA HIS A 89 -4.12 0.71 -6.89
C HIS A 89 -2.66 0.29 -7.11
N TYR A 90 -2.12 0.77 -8.23
CA TYR A 90 -0.72 0.74 -8.63
C TYR A 90 -0.34 2.12 -9.15
N LEU A 91 0.87 2.58 -8.81
CA LEU A 91 1.43 3.84 -9.28
C LEU A 91 2.77 3.57 -9.98
N ASP A 92 2.84 3.95 -11.26
CA ASP A 92 4.01 3.82 -12.12
C ASP A 92 4.97 5.03 -11.97
N ILE A 93 5.32 5.36 -10.72
CA ILE A 93 6.09 6.56 -10.35
C ILE A 93 7.36 6.21 -9.56
N GLY A 94 7.78 4.95 -9.61
CA GLY A 94 8.87 4.41 -8.81
C GLY A 94 8.48 4.31 -7.33
N SER A 95 8.31 3.08 -6.84
CA SER A 95 8.03 2.83 -5.43
C SER A 95 9.05 1.88 -4.83
N ARG A 96 9.28 1.98 -3.52
CA ARG A 96 10.08 1.03 -2.75
C ARG A 96 9.28 0.50 -1.58
N ILE A 97 9.38 -0.81 -1.34
CA ILE A 97 8.59 -1.51 -0.32
C ILE A 97 9.54 -2.03 0.75
N PHE A 98 9.19 -1.84 2.03
CA PHE A 98 10.02 -2.21 3.16
C PHE A 98 9.24 -2.98 4.21
N LYS A 99 9.90 -3.91 4.88
CA LYS A 99 9.51 -4.38 6.21
C LYS A 99 10.20 -3.51 7.25
N VAL A 100 9.44 -3.04 8.22
CA VAL A 100 9.89 -2.14 9.27
C VAL A 100 9.53 -2.74 10.61
N LEU A 101 10.54 -3.03 11.42
CA LEU A 101 10.33 -3.45 12.80
C LEU A 101 10.00 -2.21 13.64
N LEU A 102 8.78 -2.18 14.16
CA LEU A 102 8.29 -1.13 15.04
C LEU A 102 8.21 -1.64 16.48
N LYS A 103 8.47 -0.75 17.43
CA LYS A 103 8.22 -0.97 18.86
C LYS A 103 7.20 0.02 19.37
N GLY A 104 6.07 -0.48 19.87
CA GLY A 104 5.06 0.32 20.53
C GLY A 104 5.56 0.88 21.86
N GLN A 105 5.04 2.02 22.27
CA GLN A 105 5.38 2.64 23.56
C GLN A 105 5.03 1.73 24.76
N TYR A 106 4.09 0.79 24.58
CA TYR A 106 3.72 -0.20 25.60
C TYR A 106 4.57 -1.48 25.55
N GLY A 107 5.58 -1.54 24.68
CA GLY A 107 6.58 -2.61 24.64
C GLY A 107 6.29 -3.72 23.63
N ASP A 108 5.13 -3.72 22.98
CA ASP A 108 4.83 -4.59 21.84
C ASP A 108 5.77 -4.31 20.66
N THR A 109 6.00 -5.33 19.84
CA THR A 109 6.78 -5.21 18.60
C THR A 109 6.00 -5.78 17.43
N MET A 110 6.12 -5.17 16.26
CA MET A 110 5.40 -5.58 15.05
C MET A 110 6.25 -5.39 13.80
N ASP A 111 6.05 -6.27 12.83
CA ASP A 111 6.60 -6.11 11.49
C ASP A 111 5.58 -5.35 10.62
N ALA A 112 5.83 -4.06 10.46
CA ALA A 112 5.03 -3.18 9.62
C ALA A 112 5.49 -3.25 8.16
N LEU A 113 4.54 -3.25 7.24
CA LEU A 113 4.82 -3.01 5.84
C LEU A 113 4.76 -1.50 5.57
N ALA A 114 5.74 -0.97 4.84
CA ALA A 114 5.77 0.41 4.38
C ALA A 114 6.05 0.47 2.88
N ILE A 115 5.50 1.48 2.22
CA ILE A 115 5.84 1.84 0.84
C ILE A 115 6.23 3.31 0.79
N CYS A 116 7.20 3.63 -0.06
CA CYS A 116 7.59 4.98 -0.41
C CYS A 116 7.39 5.19 -1.90
N HIS A 117 6.63 6.20 -2.29
CA HIS A 117 6.53 6.71 -3.65
C HIS A 117 7.63 7.76 -3.88
N LEU A 118 8.52 7.49 -4.83
CA LEU A 118 9.76 8.25 -5.00
C LEU A 118 9.57 9.53 -5.82
N ASP A 119 8.77 9.46 -6.89
CA ASP A 119 8.41 10.62 -7.69
C ASP A 119 6.97 11.02 -7.40
N THR A 120 6.80 12.11 -6.66
CA THR A 120 5.47 12.63 -6.30
C THR A 120 5.03 13.78 -7.21
N SER A 121 5.79 14.13 -8.25
CA SER A 121 5.62 15.36 -9.03
C SER A 121 4.26 15.45 -9.74
N ASP A 122 3.76 14.32 -10.22
CA ASP A 122 2.48 14.21 -10.94
C ASP A 122 1.28 13.95 -10.01
N MET A 123 1.47 13.88 -8.69
CA MET A 123 0.37 13.71 -7.74
C MET A 123 -0.47 15.00 -7.61
N PRO A 124 -1.80 14.89 -7.38
CA PRO A 124 -2.67 16.04 -7.23
C PRO A 124 -2.19 17.00 -6.11
N PRO A 125 -1.96 18.29 -6.41
CA PRO A 125 -1.41 19.24 -5.44
C PRO A 125 -2.37 19.53 -4.27
N ASN A 126 -3.67 19.31 -4.48
CA ASN A 126 -4.70 19.42 -3.46
C ASN A 126 -4.93 18.14 -2.65
N HIS A 127 -4.14 17.08 -2.88
CA HIS A 127 -4.25 15.85 -2.09
C HIS A 127 -3.91 16.15 -0.61
N ILE A 128 -4.78 15.75 0.30
CA ILE A 128 -4.71 16.13 1.72
C ILE A 128 -3.38 15.75 2.40
N ILE A 129 -2.71 14.71 1.89
CA ILE A 129 -1.43 14.23 2.41
C ILE A 129 -0.33 15.30 2.33
N PHE A 130 -0.31 16.12 1.28
CA PHE A 130 0.66 17.19 1.10
C PHE A 130 0.47 18.30 2.14
N LYS A 131 -0.79 18.56 2.51
CA LYS A 131 -1.10 19.46 3.63
C LYS A 131 -0.62 18.91 4.97
N TYR A 132 -0.78 17.61 5.22
CA TYR A 132 -0.31 16.98 6.47
C TYR A 132 1.21 16.93 6.58
N LEU A 133 1.89 16.67 5.47
CA LEU A 133 3.36 16.59 5.42
C LEU A 133 4.03 17.97 5.31
N GLY A 134 3.27 19.03 5.03
CA GLY A 134 3.81 20.38 4.87
C GLY A 134 4.73 20.51 3.65
N MET A 135 4.46 19.72 2.60
CA MET A 135 5.26 19.67 1.37
C MET A 135 4.36 19.72 0.13
N LYS A 136 4.93 20.01 -1.04
CA LYS A 136 4.24 19.98 -2.33
C LYS A 136 4.62 18.73 -3.14
N PRO A 137 3.81 18.34 -4.15
CA PRO A 137 4.21 17.37 -5.16
C PRO A 137 5.61 17.68 -5.72
N GLY A 138 6.47 16.66 -5.80
CA GLY A 138 7.82 16.75 -6.35
C GLY A 138 8.91 17.24 -5.39
N GLU A 139 8.57 17.72 -4.18
CA GLU A 139 9.58 18.16 -3.20
C GLU A 139 10.30 16.99 -2.49
N GLY A 140 9.78 15.77 -2.60
CA GLY A 140 10.39 14.58 -2.02
C GLY A 140 9.53 13.33 -2.10
N PRO A 141 10.03 12.20 -1.57
CA PRO A 141 9.29 10.95 -1.53
C PRO A 141 8.18 11.00 -0.48
N LEU A 142 7.07 10.32 -0.76
CA LEU A 142 5.97 10.13 0.17
C LEU A 142 5.97 8.68 0.65
N CYS A 143 6.17 8.48 1.95
CA CYS A 143 6.15 7.16 2.56
C CYS A 143 4.93 7.00 3.48
N HIS A 144 4.35 5.81 3.51
CA HIS A 144 3.34 5.46 4.49
C HIS A 144 3.43 3.98 4.90
N PHE A 145 2.93 3.69 6.10
CA PHE A 145 2.74 2.34 6.59
C PHE A 145 1.40 1.77 6.12
N PHE A 146 1.32 0.46 6.01
CA PHE A 146 0.06 -0.26 5.79
C PHE A 146 -0.56 -0.62 7.15
N PRO A 147 -1.84 -0.33 7.37
CA PRO A 147 -2.54 -0.88 8.53
C PRO A 147 -2.68 -2.41 8.42
N VAL A 148 -2.98 -3.06 9.54
CA VAL A 148 -3.24 -4.51 9.59
C VAL A 148 -4.41 -4.84 8.64
N LYS A 149 -4.32 -5.97 7.91
CA LYS A 149 -5.28 -6.42 6.88
C LYS A 149 -5.24 -5.66 5.55
N HIS A 150 -4.44 -4.61 5.43
CA HIS A 150 -4.13 -4.04 4.12
C HIS A 150 -3.00 -4.86 3.49
N VAL A 151 -3.06 -5.06 2.18
CA VAL A 151 -2.16 -5.99 1.49
C VAL A 151 -1.46 -5.33 0.32
N VAL A 152 -0.25 -5.79 0.04
CA VAL A 152 0.48 -5.48 -1.19
C VAL A 152 0.82 -6.79 -1.88
N TRP A 153 0.33 -6.93 -3.11
CA TRP A 153 0.66 -8.02 -4.02
C TRP A 153 1.92 -7.64 -4.77
N VAL A 154 2.92 -8.51 -4.73
CA VAL A 154 4.19 -8.34 -5.46
C VAL A 154 4.47 -9.59 -6.27
N PRO A 155 5.02 -9.50 -7.49
CA PRO A 155 5.45 -10.66 -8.23
C PRO A 155 6.55 -11.40 -7.45
N LEU A 156 6.48 -12.72 -7.46
CA LEU A 156 7.63 -13.54 -7.07
C LEU A 156 8.69 -13.42 -8.17
N PRO A 157 9.99 -13.45 -7.82
CA PRO A 157 11.04 -13.59 -8.81
C PRO A 157 10.73 -14.79 -9.71
N SER A 158 10.75 -14.60 -11.03
CA SER A 158 10.61 -15.71 -11.97
C SER A 158 11.74 -16.72 -11.73
N GLU A 159 11.41 -18.02 -11.65
CA GLU A 159 12.41 -19.10 -11.49
C GLU A 159 13.30 -19.33 -12.75
N ALA A 160 13.37 -18.37 -13.68
CA ALA A 160 14.29 -18.37 -14.81
C ALA A 160 15.32 -17.24 -14.59
N SER A 161 16.63 -17.46 -14.52
CA SER A 161 17.48 -18.51 -15.09
C SER A 161 18.76 -18.70 -14.26
N ASN A 162 19.02 -19.92 -13.79
CA ASN A 162 20.38 -20.46 -13.63
C ASN A 162 20.75 -21.24 -14.88
#